data_AF-A0A1H3DI50-F1
#
_entry.id   AF-A0A1H3DI50-F1
#
_cell.length_a   1.000
_cell.length_b   1.000
_cell.length_c   1.000
_cell.angle_alpha   90.00
_cell.angle_beta   90.00
_cell.angle_gamma   90.00
#
_symmetry.space_group_name_H-M   'P 1'
#
loop_
_entity.id
_entity.type
_entity.pdbx_description
1 polymer ?
#
loop_
_entity_poly.entity_id
_entity_poly.type
_entity_poly.pdbx_seq_one_letter_code
_entity_poly.pdbx_strand_id
1 'polypeptide(L)'
;MTVSVGRSGGVTVVLFSSVTGAAVDFRGDPVGTRETDLLGPENLVQRIDALCFSSGGPAGLAAADGALRWLSEHGRGFPVGALAHEVVPIVPAVTVASGALGTAEDGYAACEAARDLAVQAEVWALAVGSTGVVVVDAVLSKTECKRLTVSAQDGLIRATGRGGTVFAVATGPRELPSEVMPRAVALNALCTEAARAFEVSISTDGRAPSST
;
A
#
# COMPACT_ATOMS: atom_id res chain seq x y z
N MET A 1 -0.60 0.90 -15.05
CA MET A 1 -1.31 0.02 -14.09
C MET A 1 -2.58 0.69 -13.57
N THR A 2 -3.46 -0.07 -12.91
CA THR A 2 -4.69 0.44 -12.27
C THR A 2 -4.60 0.26 -10.76
N VAL A 3 -4.87 1.33 -10.02
CA VAL A 3 -4.94 1.32 -8.55
C VAL A 3 -6.21 2.05 -8.15
N SER A 4 -7.06 1.46 -7.30
CA SER A 4 -8.26 2.14 -6.82
C SER A 4 -8.01 2.76 -5.45
N VAL A 5 -8.35 4.03 -5.28
CA VAL A 5 -8.17 4.74 -4.00
C VAL A 5 -9.49 5.37 -3.58
N GLY A 6 -9.86 5.19 -2.33
CA GLY A 6 -11.06 5.77 -1.74
C GLY A 6 -10.81 6.34 -0.36
N ARG A 7 -11.67 7.26 0.06
CA ARG A 7 -11.51 8.04 1.30
C ARG A 7 -12.84 8.30 1.98
N SER A 8 -12.87 8.24 3.31
CA SER A 8 -13.99 8.66 4.16
C SER A 8 -13.48 8.95 5.57
N GLY A 9 -13.96 10.02 6.22
CA GLY A 9 -13.74 10.26 7.66
C GLY A 9 -12.29 10.25 8.15
N GLY A 10 -11.31 10.60 7.31
CA GLY A 10 -9.87 10.52 7.66
C GLY A 10 -9.23 9.15 7.41
N VAL A 11 -9.99 8.19 6.88
CA VAL A 11 -9.51 6.91 6.36
C VAL A 11 -9.23 7.02 4.88
N THR A 12 -8.10 6.44 4.45
CA THR A 12 -7.78 6.20 3.04
C THR A 12 -7.57 4.71 2.82
N VAL A 13 -8.28 4.13 1.85
CA VAL A 13 -8.11 2.73 1.44
C VAL A 13 -7.57 2.69 0.02
N VAL A 14 -6.54 1.87 -0.19
CA VAL A 14 -6.02 1.52 -1.52
C VAL A 14 -6.43 0.07 -1.80
N LEU A 15 -7.21 -0.15 -2.86
CA LEU A 15 -7.67 -1.48 -3.27
C LEU A 15 -6.84 -1.99 -4.44
N PHE A 16 -6.53 -3.29 -4.43
CA PHE A 16 -5.77 -3.94 -5.49
C PHE A 16 -6.58 -5.02 -6.19
N SER A 17 -6.56 -5.03 -7.52
CA SER A 17 -7.18 -6.07 -8.35
C SER A 17 -6.26 -7.29 -8.51
N SER A 18 -4.95 -7.07 -8.54
CA SER A 18 -3.92 -8.10 -8.58
C SER A 18 -2.70 -7.66 -7.79
N VAL A 19 -2.07 -8.60 -7.08
CA VAL A 19 -0.79 -8.40 -6.38
C VAL A 19 0.05 -9.65 -6.52
N THR A 20 1.31 -9.50 -6.93
CA THR A 20 2.30 -10.58 -7.00
C THR A 20 3.23 -10.60 -5.79
N GLY A 21 3.37 -9.47 -5.11
CA GLY A 21 4.19 -9.33 -3.91
C GLY A 21 3.86 -8.05 -3.16
N ALA A 22 3.92 -8.11 -1.83
CA ALA A 22 3.80 -6.96 -0.96
C ALA A 22 4.81 -7.04 0.20
N ALA A 23 5.32 -5.88 0.62
CA ALA A 23 6.25 -5.76 1.73
C ALA A 23 6.02 -4.45 2.51
N VAL A 24 6.55 -4.38 3.72
CA VAL A 24 6.55 -3.17 4.55
C VAL A 24 7.91 -2.93 5.18
N ASP A 25 8.29 -1.67 5.36
CA ASP A 25 9.47 -1.24 6.11
C ASP A 25 9.13 -0.15 7.12
N PHE A 26 9.63 -0.30 8.34
CA PHE A 26 9.44 0.62 9.44
C PHE A 26 10.77 1.31 9.77
N ARG A 27 10.83 2.62 9.61
CA ARG A 27 11.96 3.48 10.01
C ARG A 27 11.58 4.60 10.97
N GLY A 28 10.34 4.54 11.46
CA GLY A 28 9.84 5.30 12.60
C GLY A 28 8.80 4.43 13.32
N ASP A 29 8.30 4.91 14.45
CA ASP A 29 7.35 4.16 15.26
C ASP A 29 5.92 4.44 14.79
N PRO A 30 5.26 3.53 14.03
CA PRO A 30 3.83 3.66 13.81
C PRO A 30 3.09 3.56 15.14
N VAL A 31 2.11 4.44 15.35
CA VAL A 31 1.31 4.45 16.59
C VAL A 31 0.43 3.18 16.72
N GLY A 32 0.16 2.51 15.60
CA GLY A 32 -0.55 1.24 15.52
C GLY A 32 -0.43 0.63 14.12
N THR A 33 -0.29 -0.69 14.08
CA THR A 33 -0.29 -1.49 12.85
C THR A 33 -1.22 -2.69 13.00
N ARG A 34 -1.69 -3.21 11.87
CA ARG A 34 -2.47 -4.45 11.77
C ARG A 34 -1.98 -5.26 10.58
N GLU A 35 -1.90 -6.58 10.75
CA GLU A 35 -1.61 -7.56 9.68
C GLU A 35 -0.30 -7.34 8.91
N THR A 36 0.64 -6.57 9.48
CA THR A 36 1.91 -6.25 8.83
C THR A 36 2.89 -7.42 8.83
N ASP A 37 2.81 -8.32 9.82
CA ASP A 37 3.69 -9.49 9.89
C ASP A 37 3.51 -10.40 8.66
N LEU A 38 2.29 -10.49 8.13
CA LEU A 38 2.00 -11.28 6.92
C LEU A 38 2.84 -10.86 5.70
N LEU A 39 3.37 -9.64 5.70
CA LEU A 39 4.19 -9.07 4.63
C LEU A 39 5.66 -9.46 4.71
N GLY A 40 6.08 -10.15 5.78
CA GLY A 40 7.42 -10.74 5.88
C GLY A 40 7.69 -11.70 4.72
N PRO A 41 8.90 -11.68 4.10
CA PRO A 41 9.26 -12.55 2.98
C PRO A 41 9.19 -14.04 3.30
N GLU A 42 9.33 -14.41 4.58
CA GLU A 42 9.20 -15.77 5.11
C GLU A 42 7.75 -16.26 5.20
N ASN A 43 6.76 -15.37 5.11
CA ASN A 43 5.35 -15.69 5.32
C ASN A 43 4.63 -16.08 4.03
N LEU A 44 3.69 -17.01 4.14
CA LEU A 44 2.97 -17.62 3.02
C LEU A 44 2.23 -16.62 2.14
N VAL A 45 1.55 -15.66 2.76
CA VAL A 45 0.63 -14.71 2.10
C VAL A 45 1.37 -13.83 1.10
N GLN A 46 1.29 -14.12 -0.20
CA GLN A 46 2.00 -13.33 -1.23
C GLN A 46 1.31 -12.02 -1.59
N ARG A 47 0.00 -11.93 -1.35
CA ARG A 47 -0.84 -10.84 -1.83
C ARG A 47 -1.69 -10.25 -0.73
N ILE A 48 -2.05 -8.99 -0.91
CA ILE A 48 -3.02 -8.26 -0.09
C ILE A 48 -4.13 -7.72 -0.97
N ASP A 49 -5.31 -7.55 -0.40
CA ASP A 49 -6.49 -7.09 -1.15
C ASP A 49 -6.66 -5.57 -1.04
N ALA A 50 -6.23 -5.01 0.09
CA ALA A 50 -6.25 -3.59 0.36
C ALA A 50 -5.14 -3.14 1.32
N LEU A 51 -4.84 -1.85 1.33
CA LEU A 51 -4.09 -1.17 2.39
C LEU A 51 -4.95 -0.08 3.00
N CYS A 52 -5.01 -0.02 4.34
CA CYS A 52 -5.80 0.95 5.06
C CYS A 52 -4.92 1.91 5.87
N PHE A 53 -5.03 3.20 5.59
CA PHE A 53 -4.42 4.29 6.36
C PHE A 53 -5.54 4.98 7.15
N SER A 54 -5.39 5.08 8.46
CA SER A 54 -6.44 5.63 9.34
C SER A 54 -5.84 6.52 10.43
N SER A 55 -6.59 7.47 10.96
CA SER A 55 -6.16 8.33 12.07
C SER A 55 -6.83 7.90 13.39
N GLY A 56 -6.35 8.44 14.52
CA GLY A 56 -6.93 8.18 15.85
C GLY A 56 -6.20 7.11 16.68
N GLY A 57 -4.92 6.86 16.39
CA GLY A 57 -4.11 5.90 17.15
C GLY A 57 -4.63 4.46 17.03
N PRO A 58 -4.34 3.55 18.00
CA PRO A 58 -4.70 2.14 17.87
C PRO A 58 -6.19 1.88 17.64
N ALA A 59 -7.06 2.73 18.18
CA ALA A 59 -8.51 2.64 17.95
C ALA A 59 -8.88 2.84 16.47
N GLY A 60 -8.12 3.67 15.75
CA GLY A 60 -8.32 3.92 14.31
C GLY A 60 -8.09 2.70 13.42
N LEU A 61 -7.42 1.64 13.93
CA LEU A 61 -7.26 0.38 13.21
C LEU A 61 -8.61 -0.34 12.96
N ALA A 62 -9.68 0.03 13.69
CA ALA A 62 -11.03 -0.45 13.42
C ALA A 62 -11.51 -0.15 11.99
N ALA A 63 -10.96 0.86 11.33
CA ALA A 63 -11.23 1.12 9.91
C ALA A 63 -10.90 -0.09 9.00
N ALA A 64 -9.88 -0.88 9.35
CA ALA A 64 -9.54 -2.08 8.61
C ALA A 64 -10.66 -3.14 8.66
N ASP A 65 -11.44 -3.20 9.75
CA ASP A 65 -12.57 -4.12 9.86
C ASP A 65 -13.70 -3.75 8.88
N GLY A 66 -13.90 -2.45 8.65
CA GLY A 66 -14.79 -1.94 7.62
C GLY A 66 -14.41 -2.36 6.20
N ALA A 67 -13.12 -2.18 5.87
CA ALA A 67 -12.58 -2.58 4.58
C ALA A 67 -12.63 -4.11 4.40
N LEU A 68 -12.31 -4.88 5.44
CA LEU A 68 -12.44 -6.34 5.46
C LEU A 68 -13.89 -6.76 5.20
N ARG A 69 -14.87 -6.14 5.90
CA ARG A 69 -16.30 -6.43 5.68
C ARG A 69 -16.69 -6.17 4.23
N TRP A 70 -16.32 -5.01 3.68
CA TRP A 70 -16.62 -4.68 2.29
C TRP A 70 -16.01 -5.70 1.32
N LEU A 71 -14.74 -6.08 1.50
CA LEU A 71 -14.07 -7.06 0.64
C LEU A 71 -14.73 -8.44 0.72
N SER A 72 -15.07 -8.91 1.93
CA SER A 72 -15.78 -10.17 2.14
C SER A 72 -17.14 -10.21 1.44
N GLU A 73 -17.94 -9.15 1.56
CA GLU A 73 -19.25 -9.03 0.88
C GLU A 73 -19.12 -9.07 -0.65
N HIS A 74 -17.98 -8.67 -1.18
CA HIS A 74 -17.67 -8.70 -2.61
C HIS A 74 -16.89 -9.95 -3.04
N GLY A 75 -16.73 -10.95 -2.16
CA GLY A 75 -16.01 -12.19 -2.46
C GLY A 75 -14.53 -11.99 -2.78
N ARG A 76 -13.91 -10.93 -2.26
CA ARG A 76 -12.51 -10.58 -2.51
C ARG A 76 -11.64 -10.96 -1.31
N GLY A 77 -10.68 -11.86 -1.51
CA GLY A 77 -9.73 -12.22 -0.48
C GLY A 77 -8.84 -13.40 -0.86
N PHE A 78 -8.12 -13.90 0.13
CA PHE A 78 -7.42 -15.18 0.04
C PHE A 78 -8.45 -16.34 0.08
N PRO A 79 -8.50 -17.22 -0.94
CA PRO A 79 -9.44 -18.33 -0.95
C PRO A 79 -9.09 -19.35 0.14
N VAL A 80 -10.05 -19.67 1.00
CA VAL A 80 -9.89 -20.63 2.11
C VAL A 80 -10.83 -21.84 2.01
N GLY A 81 -11.71 -21.86 1.00
CA GLY A 81 -12.66 -22.93 0.79
C GLY A 81 -12.89 -23.24 -0.68
N ALA A 82 -13.86 -24.12 -0.94
CA ALA A 82 -14.18 -24.60 -2.28
C ALA A 82 -15.15 -23.66 -3.01
N LEU A 83 -15.95 -22.90 -2.26
CA LEU A 83 -16.91 -21.95 -2.82
C LEU A 83 -16.25 -20.59 -3.05
N ALA A 84 -16.66 -19.90 -4.11
CA ALA A 84 -16.05 -18.62 -4.51
C ALA A 84 -16.14 -17.51 -3.43
N HIS A 85 -17.11 -17.60 -2.51
CA HIS A 85 -17.30 -16.62 -1.43
C HIS A 85 -16.54 -16.98 -0.15
N GLU A 86 -15.92 -18.17 -0.09
CA GLU A 86 -15.11 -18.60 1.06
C GLU A 86 -13.71 -17.99 0.96
N VAL A 87 -13.63 -16.70 1.29
CA VAL A 87 -12.42 -15.90 1.24
C VAL A 87 -12.11 -15.25 2.58
N VAL A 88 -10.82 -14.99 2.83
CA VAL A 88 -10.31 -14.19 3.94
C VAL A 88 -9.58 -12.98 3.35
N PRO A 89 -10.18 -11.78 3.37
CA PRO A 89 -9.49 -10.58 2.92
C PRO A 89 -8.27 -10.27 3.79
N ILE A 90 -7.20 -9.80 3.16
CA ILE A 90 -5.97 -9.42 3.86
C ILE A 90 -5.79 -7.92 3.72
N VAL A 91 -5.91 -7.22 4.84
CA VAL A 91 -5.98 -5.75 4.91
C VAL A 91 -4.97 -5.22 5.92
N PRO A 92 -3.68 -5.13 5.56
CA PRO A 92 -2.74 -4.45 6.42
C PRO A 92 -3.15 -3.00 6.62
N ALA A 93 -3.03 -2.54 7.86
CA ALA A 93 -3.40 -1.20 8.23
C ALA A 93 -2.36 -0.54 9.11
N VAL A 94 -2.34 0.79 9.06
CA VAL A 94 -1.42 1.62 9.82
C VAL A 94 -2.11 2.91 10.23
N THR A 95 -1.81 3.35 11.43
CA THR A 95 -2.36 4.59 11.96
C THR A 95 -1.44 5.77 11.63
N VAL A 96 -2.01 6.90 11.23
CA VAL A 96 -1.28 8.16 11.01
C VAL A 96 -1.54 9.16 12.13
N ALA A 97 -0.64 10.13 12.31
CA ALA A 97 -0.55 10.94 13.53
C ALA A 97 -1.70 11.95 13.73
N SER A 98 -2.41 12.33 12.67
CA SER A 98 -3.43 13.39 12.71
C SER A 98 -4.64 13.06 11.86
N GLY A 99 -5.82 13.54 12.27
CA GLY A 99 -7.10 13.32 11.59
C GLY A 99 -8.21 12.90 12.55
N ALA A 100 -9.44 12.86 12.06
CA ALA A 100 -10.57 12.31 12.80
C ALA A 100 -10.34 10.81 13.08
N LEU A 101 -10.88 10.30 14.18
CA LEU A 101 -10.82 8.87 14.49
C LEU A 101 -11.48 8.08 13.36
N GLY A 102 -10.72 7.23 12.68
CA GLY A 102 -11.27 6.35 11.67
C GLY A 102 -12.06 5.21 12.28
N THR A 103 -13.27 4.99 11.78
CA THR A 103 -14.18 3.93 12.23
C THR A 103 -14.30 2.81 11.20
N ALA A 104 -14.90 1.69 11.59
CA ALA A 104 -15.23 0.62 10.64
C ALA A 104 -16.19 1.12 9.55
N GLU A 105 -17.12 2.02 9.87
CA GLU A 105 -18.00 2.66 8.90
C GLU A 105 -17.21 3.48 7.88
N ASP A 106 -16.20 4.22 8.32
CA ASP A 106 -15.33 4.99 7.42
C ASP A 106 -14.50 4.08 6.51
N GLY A 107 -13.97 2.97 7.04
CA GLY A 107 -13.24 2.00 6.22
C GLY A 107 -14.11 1.35 5.14
N TYR A 108 -15.36 1.02 5.48
CA TYR A 108 -16.33 0.50 4.52
C TYR A 108 -16.67 1.56 3.46
N ALA A 109 -17.03 2.78 3.89
CA ALA A 109 -17.39 3.89 3.02
C ALA A 109 -16.22 4.31 2.11
N ALA A 110 -14.98 4.23 2.60
CA ALA A 110 -13.79 4.47 1.79
C ALA A 110 -13.65 3.44 0.66
N CYS A 111 -14.00 2.16 0.90
CA CYS A 111 -14.02 1.17 -0.16
C CYS A 111 -15.11 1.44 -1.20
N GLU A 112 -16.32 1.84 -0.78
CA GLU A 112 -17.40 2.23 -1.71
C GLU A 112 -17.06 3.49 -2.52
N ALA A 113 -16.37 4.44 -1.90
CA ALA A 113 -15.92 5.67 -2.52
C ALA A 113 -14.70 5.47 -3.42
N ALA A 114 -14.10 4.29 -3.46
CA ALA A 114 -12.88 4.05 -4.22
C ALA A 114 -13.11 4.27 -5.72
N ARG A 115 -12.12 4.91 -6.37
CA ARG A 115 -12.12 5.16 -7.80
C ARG A 115 -10.80 4.72 -8.41
N ASP A 116 -10.87 4.16 -9.61
CA ASP A 116 -9.71 3.71 -10.35
C ASP A 116 -8.87 4.90 -10.83
N LEU A 117 -7.58 4.82 -10.55
CA LEU A 117 -6.56 5.72 -11.06
C LEU A 117 -5.81 5.00 -12.19
N ALA A 118 -5.91 5.55 -13.40
CA ALA A 118 -5.11 5.10 -14.54
C ALA A 118 -3.70 5.68 -14.41
N VAL A 119 -2.76 4.88 -13.92
CA VAL A 119 -1.37 5.29 -13.73
C VAL A 119 -0.56 4.93 -14.98
N GLN A 120 -0.10 5.96 -15.69
CA GLN A 120 0.80 5.89 -16.85
C GLN A 120 2.28 5.95 -16.41
N ALA A 121 2.63 5.18 -15.38
CA ALA A 121 3.99 5.09 -14.84
C ALA A 121 4.25 3.67 -14.32
N GLU A 122 5.52 3.26 -14.35
CA GLU A 122 5.96 1.97 -13.79
C GLU A 122 5.85 1.92 -12.27
N VAL A 123 6.00 3.08 -11.62
CA VAL A 123 5.93 3.27 -10.18
C VAL A 123 4.97 4.41 -9.87
N TRP A 124 4.11 4.22 -8.88
CA TRP A 124 3.24 5.23 -8.31
C TRP A 124 3.40 5.25 -6.81
N ALA A 125 3.20 6.39 -6.17
CA ALA A 125 3.24 6.48 -4.71
C ALA A 125 2.11 7.34 -4.14
N LEU A 126 1.72 7.00 -2.92
CA LEU A 126 0.78 7.78 -2.11
C LEU A 126 1.37 7.96 -0.71
N ALA A 127 1.54 9.21 -0.30
CA ALA A 127 1.91 9.57 1.06
C ALA A 127 0.68 10.01 1.88
N VAL A 128 0.62 9.53 3.12
CA VAL A 128 -0.34 9.88 4.16
C VAL A 128 0.45 10.22 5.43
N GLY A 129 0.79 11.50 5.59
CA GLY A 129 1.73 11.94 6.63
C GLY A 129 3.12 11.32 6.44
N SER A 130 3.72 10.77 7.51
CA SER A 130 5.00 10.06 7.47
C SER A 130 4.84 8.57 7.11
N THR A 131 3.79 8.21 6.40
CA THR A 131 3.52 6.82 5.99
C THR A 131 3.07 6.80 4.54
N GLY A 132 3.31 5.73 3.80
CA GLY A 132 2.87 5.67 2.41
C GLY A 132 3.02 4.31 1.76
N VAL A 133 2.55 4.22 0.53
CA VAL A 133 2.71 3.04 -0.33
C VAL A 133 3.35 3.44 -1.65
N VAL A 134 4.31 2.62 -2.11
CA VAL A 134 4.74 2.58 -3.51
C VAL A 134 4.10 1.37 -4.19
N VAL A 135 3.50 1.59 -5.35
CA VAL A 135 2.91 0.54 -6.17
C VAL A 135 3.69 0.46 -7.47
N VAL A 136 4.01 -0.76 -7.91
CA VAL A 136 4.73 -1.00 -9.17
C VAL A 136 3.95 -1.94 -10.08
N ASP A 137 4.16 -1.81 -11.39
CA ASP A 137 3.51 -2.62 -12.40
C ASP A 137 4.28 -3.92 -12.76
N ALA A 138 5.45 -4.13 -12.15
CA ALA A 138 6.29 -5.30 -12.37
C ALA A 138 5.86 -6.51 -11.52
N VAL A 139 6.12 -7.73 -12.01
CA VAL A 139 6.04 -8.97 -11.24
C VAL A 139 7.25 -9.09 -10.32
N LEU A 140 7.03 -8.86 -9.03
CA LEU A 140 8.06 -8.95 -7.99
C LEU A 140 7.68 -9.94 -6.89
N SER A 141 8.71 -10.58 -6.33
CA SER A 141 8.62 -11.34 -5.08
C SER A 141 8.58 -10.42 -3.86
N LYS A 142 8.15 -10.94 -2.69
CA LYS A 142 8.20 -10.21 -1.42
C LYS A 142 9.58 -9.64 -1.09
N THR A 143 10.64 -10.40 -1.33
CA THR A 143 12.01 -9.97 -1.06
C THR A 143 12.40 -8.77 -1.93
N GLU A 144 11.94 -8.75 -3.18
CA GLU A 144 12.16 -7.62 -4.09
C GLU A 144 11.31 -6.41 -3.70
N CYS A 145 10.05 -6.61 -3.29
CA CYS A 145 9.22 -5.56 -2.69
C CYS A 145 9.87 -4.99 -1.41
N LYS A 146 10.48 -5.83 -0.57
CA LYS A 146 11.20 -5.38 0.63
C LYS A 146 12.40 -4.51 0.24
N ARG A 147 13.14 -4.87 -0.81
CA ARG A 147 14.20 -3.99 -1.35
C ARG A 147 13.64 -2.67 -1.87
N LEU A 148 12.48 -2.67 -2.52
CA LEU A 148 11.82 -1.42 -2.94
C LEU A 148 11.46 -0.52 -1.76
N THR A 149 10.90 -1.08 -0.68
CA THR A 149 10.56 -0.28 0.52
C THR A 149 11.78 0.44 1.10
N VAL A 150 12.96 -0.20 1.07
CA VAL A 150 14.22 0.37 1.55
C VAL A 150 14.61 1.62 0.76
N SER A 151 14.49 1.59 -0.58
CA SER A 151 14.79 2.75 -1.43
C SER A 151 13.71 3.83 -1.35
N ALA A 152 12.44 3.42 -1.27
CA ALA A 152 11.30 4.33 -1.17
C ALA A 152 11.31 5.16 0.13
N GLN A 153 11.85 4.61 1.22
CA GLN A 153 12.07 5.37 2.47
C GLN A 153 12.90 6.63 2.26
N ASP A 154 13.92 6.59 1.40
CA ASP A 154 14.74 7.79 1.14
C ASP A 154 13.90 8.90 0.51
N GLY A 155 12.96 8.53 -0.37
CA GLY A 155 11.99 9.46 -0.96
C GLY A 155 11.00 10.03 0.07
N LEU A 156 10.46 9.17 0.94
CA LEU A 156 9.54 9.60 1.99
C LEU A 156 10.21 10.55 2.98
N ILE A 157 11.47 10.26 3.36
CA ILE A 157 12.28 11.12 4.23
C ILE A 157 12.52 12.48 3.58
N ARG A 158 12.84 12.53 2.28
CA ARG A 158 12.99 13.80 1.56
C ARG A 158 11.67 14.59 1.48
N ALA A 159 10.55 13.90 1.28
CA ALA A 159 9.23 14.53 1.19
C ALA A 159 8.68 15.04 2.54
N THR A 160 9.00 14.36 3.64
CA THR A 160 8.37 14.60 4.96
C THR A 160 9.34 15.06 6.05
N GLY A 161 10.65 15.00 5.80
CA GLY A 161 11.70 15.31 6.77
C GLY A 161 12.00 14.20 7.79
N ARG A 162 11.28 13.07 7.79
CA ARG A 162 11.51 11.95 8.72
C ARG A 162 11.11 10.60 8.12
N GLY A 163 11.68 9.53 8.68
CA GLY A 163 11.28 8.17 8.36
C GLY A 163 9.93 7.82 8.99
N GLY A 164 9.29 6.79 8.44
CA GLY A 164 8.08 6.21 9.03
C GLY A 164 7.78 4.86 8.40
N THR A 165 6.54 4.63 7.97
CA THR A 165 6.13 3.33 7.42
C THR A 165 5.99 3.40 5.90
N VAL A 166 6.68 2.52 5.18
CA VAL A 166 6.53 2.42 3.72
C VAL A 166 6.10 1.01 3.34
N PHE A 167 5.00 0.91 2.62
CA PHE A 167 4.56 -0.31 1.95
C PHE A 167 5.05 -0.31 0.49
N ALA A 168 5.36 -1.49 -0.04
CA ALA A 168 5.56 -1.69 -1.46
C ALA A 168 4.61 -2.78 -1.95
N VAL A 169 3.92 -2.54 -3.06
CA VAL A 169 2.98 -3.49 -3.67
C VAL A 169 3.28 -3.64 -5.16
N ALA A 170 3.46 -4.86 -5.62
CA ALA A 170 3.68 -5.20 -7.02
C ALA A 170 2.40 -5.77 -7.63
N THR A 171 1.87 -5.13 -8.69
CA THR A 171 0.57 -5.48 -9.30
C THR A 171 0.68 -6.49 -10.45
N GLY A 172 1.88 -6.65 -11.01
CA GLY A 172 2.22 -7.76 -11.92
C GLY A 172 1.82 -7.73 -13.41
N PRO A 173 1.32 -6.66 -14.06
CA PRO A 173 1.06 -6.71 -15.50
C PRO A 173 2.34 -6.83 -16.37
N ARG A 174 3.54 -6.56 -15.82
CA ARG A 174 4.81 -6.59 -16.56
C ARG A 174 5.80 -7.57 -15.96
N GLU A 175 6.28 -8.52 -16.75
CA GLU A 175 7.38 -9.41 -16.34
C GLU A 175 8.74 -8.70 -16.43
N LEU A 176 9.60 -8.96 -15.45
CA LEU A 176 11.02 -8.58 -15.51
C LEU A 176 11.84 -9.71 -16.15
N PRO A 177 13.04 -9.42 -16.69
CA PRO A 177 13.93 -10.45 -17.21
C PRO A 177 14.14 -11.60 -16.22
N SER A 178 14.26 -12.82 -16.74
CA SER A 178 14.50 -14.04 -15.94
C SER A 178 15.97 -14.24 -15.58
N GLU A 179 16.88 -13.71 -16.41
CA GLU A 179 18.33 -13.77 -16.17
C GLU A 179 18.74 -12.89 -14.98
N VAL A 180 19.62 -13.41 -14.13
CA VAL A 180 20.02 -12.79 -12.85
C VAL A 180 20.49 -11.35 -13.01
N MET A 181 21.41 -11.08 -13.93
CA MET A 181 22.00 -9.76 -14.09
C MET A 181 21.01 -8.74 -14.71
N PRO A 182 20.35 -9.05 -15.85
CA PRO A 182 19.29 -8.18 -16.37
C PRO A 182 18.16 -7.91 -15.38
N ARG A 183 17.74 -8.92 -14.59
CA ARG A 183 16.73 -8.75 -13.54
C ARG A 183 17.20 -7.78 -12.45
N ALA A 184 18.44 -7.92 -12.00
CA ALA A 184 19.01 -7.04 -10.99
C ALA A 184 19.08 -5.58 -11.47
N VAL A 185 19.43 -5.35 -12.74
CA VAL A 185 19.44 -4.01 -13.35
C VAL A 185 18.03 -3.42 -13.41
N ALA A 186 17.04 -4.19 -13.87
CA ALA A 186 15.65 -3.74 -13.93
C ALA A 186 15.09 -3.41 -12.54
N LEU A 187 15.36 -4.26 -11.54
CA LEU A 187 14.97 -4.02 -10.15
C LEU A 187 15.65 -2.76 -9.58
N ASN A 188 16.92 -2.52 -9.92
CA ASN A 188 17.62 -1.31 -9.48
C ASN A 188 17.01 -0.03 -10.08
N ALA A 189 16.55 -0.09 -11.33
CA ALA A 189 15.81 1.02 -11.95
C ALA A 189 14.50 1.29 -11.19
N LEU A 190 13.74 0.25 -10.85
CA LEU A 190 12.52 0.38 -10.04
C LEU A 190 12.81 0.96 -8.64
N CYS A 191 13.88 0.52 -7.97
CA CYS A 191 14.33 1.09 -6.69
C CYS A 191 14.65 2.59 -6.81
N THR A 192 15.32 2.99 -7.90
CA THR A 192 15.67 4.38 -8.16
C THR A 192 14.41 5.23 -8.35
N GLU A 193 13.44 4.72 -9.09
CA GLU A 193 12.17 5.42 -9.32
C GLU A 193 11.32 5.46 -8.05
N ALA A 194 11.25 4.37 -7.28
CA ALA A 194 10.56 4.33 -5.99
C ALA A 194 11.13 5.34 -4.98
N ALA A 195 12.45 5.59 -5.02
CA ALA A 195 13.07 6.63 -4.20
C ALA A 195 12.62 8.05 -4.59
N ARG A 196 12.15 8.28 -5.82
CA ARG A 196 11.65 9.59 -6.29
C ARG A 196 10.13 9.70 -6.21
N ALA A 197 9.42 8.58 -6.20
CA ALA A 197 7.97 8.54 -6.36
C ALA A 197 7.20 9.37 -5.31
N PHE A 198 7.70 9.47 -4.07
CA PHE A 198 7.07 10.29 -3.02
C PHE A 198 7.22 11.81 -3.24
N GLU A 199 8.24 12.27 -3.97
CA GLU A 199 8.49 13.71 -4.22
C GLU A 199 7.43 14.32 -5.13
N VAL A 200 6.88 13.50 -6.03
CA VAL A 200 5.81 13.87 -6.96
C VAL A 200 4.44 13.35 -6.51
N SER A 201 4.37 12.73 -5.32
CA SER A 201 3.13 12.15 -4.82
C SER A 201 2.11 13.24 -4.48
N ILE A 202 0.86 12.99 -4.84
CA ILE A 202 -0.25 13.89 -4.52
C ILE A 202 -0.48 13.80 -3.00
N SER A 203 -0.08 14.85 -2.28
CA SER A 203 -0.39 15.01 -0.87
C SER A 203 -1.88 14.81 -0.62
N THR A 204 -2.20 14.11 0.46
CA THR A 204 -3.56 13.86 0.95
C THR A 204 -4.34 15.15 1.28
N ASP A 205 -3.68 16.31 1.31
CA ASP A 205 -4.31 17.63 1.51
C ASP A 205 -4.81 18.29 0.21
N GLY A 206 -4.71 17.64 -0.96
CA GLY A 206 -5.14 18.24 -2.24
C GLY A 206 -4.33 19.47 -2.67
N ARG A 207 -3.17 19.71 -2.02
CA ARG A 207 -2.24 20.77 -2.40
C ARG A 207 -1.20 20.18 -3.35
N ALA A 208 -1.16 20.69 -4.58
CA ALA A 208 -0.09 20.38 -5.54
C ALA A 208 1.29 20.66 -4.90
N PRO A 209 2.35 19.93 -5.29
CA PRO A 209 3.69 20.20 -4.81
C PRO A 209 4.03 21.67 -5.08
N SER A 210 4.38 22.41 -4.03
CA SER A 210 4.84 23.79 -4.17
C SER A 210 6.16 23.77 -4.92
N SER A 211 6.17 24.32 -6.13
CA SER A 211 7.40 24.64 -6.84
C SER A 211 8.22 25.61 -6.00
N THR A 212 9.40 25.18 -5.57
CA THR A 212 10.50 26.06 -5.15
C THR A 212 11.68 25.81 -6.07
#